data_AF-A0A2V6WL88-F1
#
_entry.id   AF-A0A2V6WL88-F1
#
_cell.length_a   1.000
_cell.length_b   1.000
_cell.length_c   1.000
_cell.angle_alpha   90.00
_cell.angle_beta   90.00
_cell.angle_gamma   90.00
#
_symmetry.space_group_name_H-M   'P 1'
#
loop_
_entity.id
_entity.type
_entity.pdbx_description
1 polymer ?
#
loop_
_entity_poly.entity_id
_entity_poly.type
_entity_poly.pdbx_seq_one_letter_code
_entity_poly.pdbx_strand_id
1 'polypeptide(L)'
;MALSVRLLIYGAVLPALLVALGASAQDTRGPQAAPLLAVLEAAKTGDLSTFKNAYSSRIQDDAAQGDWSKNLAEAHSNLTRMFGDYRLADFGFAFAGDSERGRVALSYKGQPQFDLAVIREDGGWKLDER
;
A
#
# COMPACT_ATOMS: atom_id res chain seq x y z
N MET A 1 40.12 3.75 -71.29
CA MET A 1 40.48 4.09 -69.90
C MET A 1 39.21 4.40 -69.16
N ALA A 2 38.81 3.53 -68.23
CA ALA A 2 37.56 3.62 -67.49
C ALA A 2 37.88 3.74 -66.00
N LEU A 3 37.39 4.80 -65.37
CA LEU A 3 37.28 5.02 -63.92
C LEU A 3 36.03 5.91 -63.80
N SER A 4 34.98 5.57 -63.07
CA SER A 4 34.99 5.72 -61.63
C SER A 4 33.67 5.27 -61.01
N VAL A 5 33.82 4.58 -59.87
CA VAL A 5 33.05 4.72 -58.62
C VAL A 5 31.61 4.17 -58.59
N ARG A 6 31.51 2.98 -57.98
CA ARG A 6 30.28 2.40 -57.42
C ARG A 6 30.04 3.03 -56.04
N LEU A 7 28.94 3.74 -55.88
CA LEU A 7 28.46 4.23 -54.59
C LEU A 7 27.56 3.15 -53.95
N LEU A 8 28.07 2.46 -52.93
CA LEU A 8 27.33 1.51 -52.10
C LEU A 8 26.63 2.30 -50.98
N ILE A 9 25.32 2.47 -51.08
CA ILE A 9 24.50 3.06 -50.02
C ILE A 9 23.94 1.89 -49.19
N TYR A 10 24.63 1.55 -48.10
CA TYR A 10 24.10 0.70 -47.04
C TYR A 10 23.10 1.53 -46.23
N GLY A 11 21.80 1.41 -46.55
CA GLY A 11 20.72 1.92 -45.72
C GLY A 11 20.50 1.00 -44.53
N ALA A 12 21.05 1.36 -43.37
CA ALA A 12 20.81 0.68 -42.11
C ALA A 12 19.33 0.84 -41.70
N VAL A 13 18.60 -0.28 -41.64
CA VAL A 13 17.26 -0.35 -41.08
C VAL A 13 17.38 -0.22 -39.56
N LEU A 14 16.99 0.94 -39.00
CA LEU A 14 16.85 1.12 -37.55
C LEU A 14 15.71 0.21 -37.04
N PRO A 15 15.95 -0.68 -36.06
CA PRO A 15 14.85 -1.28 -35.33
C PRO A 15 14.30 -0.25 -34.33
N ALA A 16 13.02 0.08 -34.48
CA ALA A 16 12.29 0.89 -33.51
C ALA A 16 12.19 0.12 -32.18
N LEU A 17 13.02 0.50 -31.22
CA LEU A 17 12.97 -0.01 -29.85
C LEU A 17 11.74 0.59 -29.16
N LEU A 18 10.60 -0.10 -29.22
CA LEU A 18 9.43 0.19 -28.40
C LEU A 18 9.77 -0.17 -26.95
N VAL A 19 10.28 0.81 -26.20
CA VAL A 19 10.34 0.73 -24.74
C VAL A 19 8.91 0.91 -24.24
N ALA A 20 8.24 -0.20 -23.96
CA ALA A 20 7.03 -0.18 -23.16
C ALA A 20 7.42 0.37 -21.77
N LEU A 21 7.16 1.66 -21.55
CA LEU A 21 7.08 2.23 -20.21
C LEU A 21 5.92 1.52 -19.51
N GLY A 22 6.24 0.42 -18.85
CA GLY A 22 5.40 -0.09 -17.78
C GLY A 22 5.31 1.02 -16.75
N ALA A 23 4.24 1.80 -16.82
CA ALA A 23 3.81 2.63 -15.71
C ALA A 23 3.51 1.64 -14.58
N SER A 24 4.51 1.34 -13.76
CA SER A 24 4.25 0.86 -12.42
C SER A 24 3.32 1.92 -11.83
N ALA A 25 2.08 1.52 -11.55
CA ALA A 25 1.24 2.30 -10.66
C ALA A 25 2.04 2.41 -9.37
N GLN A 26 2.80 3.50 -9.23
CA GLN A 26 3.43 3.85 -7.97
C GLN A 26 2.27 3.86 -6.99
N ASP A 27 2.30 2.94 -6.04
CA ASP A 27 1.28 2.89 -5.01
C ASP A 27 1.36 4.26 -4.32
N THR A 28 0.42 5.14 -4.61
CA THR A 28 0.40 6.54 -4.10
C THR A 28 0.19 6.59 -2.59
N ARG A 29 0.04 5.41 -1.98
CA ARG A 29 -0.04 5.15 -0.57
C ARG A 29 1.39 5.20 0.00
N GLY A 30 1.73 6.32 0.64
CA GLY A 30 3.01 6.46 1.34
C GLY A 30 3.24 5.33 2.37
N PRO A 31 4.51 5.04 2.75
CA PRO A 31 4.85 3.91 3.63
C PRO A 31 4.13 3.95 4.99
N GLN A 32 3.69 5.13 5.42
CA GLN A 32 2.91 5.35 6.63
C GLN A 32 1.57 4.61 6.62
N ALA A 33 0.97 4.41 5.44
CA ALA A 33 -0.31 3.74 5.28
C ALA A 33 -0.21 2.21 5.30
N ALA A 34 1.02 1.66 5.23
CA ALA A 34 1.26 0.22 5.21
C ALA A 34 0.55 -0.57 6.32
N PRO A 35 0.58 -0.18 7.61
CA PRO A 35 -0.09 -0.95 8.65
C PRO A 35 -1.63 -0.91 8.52
N LEU A 36 -2.21 0.20 8.06
CA LEU A 36 -3.66 0.25 7.81
C LEU A 36 -4.05 -0.59 6.59
N LEU A 37 -3.23 -0.60 5.54
CA LEU A 37 -3.42 -1.48 4.38
C LEU A 37 -3.36 -2.96 4.80
N ALA A 38 -2.40 -3.31 5.65
CA ALA A 38 -2.26 -4.67 6.20
C ALA A 38 -3.50 -5.08 7.01
N VAL A 39 -4.08 -4.18 7.81
CA VAL A 39 -5.35 -4.45 8.51
C VAL A 39 -6.51 -4.70 7.55
N LEU A 40 -6.67 -3.87 6.52
CA LEU A 40 -7.72 -4.05 5.51
C LEU A 40 -7.55 -5.39 4.78
N GLU A 41 -6.33 -5.70 4.34
CA GLU A 41 -6.05 -6.95 3.64
C GLU A 41 -6.27 -8.17 4.54
N ALA A 42 -5.70 -8.16 5.74
CA ALA A 42 -5.83 -9.24 6.70
C ALA A 42 -7.28 -9.48 7.12
N ALA A 43 -8.06 -8.41 7.34
CA ALA A 43 -9.48 -8.54 7.61
C ALA A 43 -10.24 -9.15 6.42
N LYS A 44 -9.83 -8.90 5.18
CA LYS A 44 -10.43 -9.52 4.00
C LYS A 44 -10.05 -11.00 3.86
N THR A 45 -8.81 -11.37 4.17
CA THR A 45 -8.25 -12.72 3.92
C THR A 45 -8.26 -13.64 5.14
N GLY A 46 -8.51 -13.12 6.33
CA GLY A 46 -8.41 -13.87 7.58
C GLY A 46 -6.98 -14.08 8.08
N ASP A 47 -6.00 -13.29 7.62
CA ASP A 47 -4.60 -13.43 8.02
C ASP A 47 -4.32 -12.81 9.40
N LEU A 48 -4.44 -13.63 10.44
CA LEU A 48 -4.19 -13.23 11.83
C LEU A 48 -2.78 -12.69 12.08
N SER A 49 -1.77 -13.27 11.43
CA SER A 49 -0.38 -12.85 11.63
C SER A 49 -0.18 -11.43 11.08
N THR A 50 -0.63 -11.20 9.85
CA THR A 50 -0.55 -9.87 9.22
C THR A 50 -1.38 -8.84 9.99
N PHE A 51 -2.58 -9.23 10.46
CA PHE A 51 -3.42 -8.35 11.29
C PHE A 51 -2.69 -7.91 12.57
N LYS A 52 -2.16 -8.86 13.35
CA LYS A 52 -1.46 -8.55 14.61
C LYS A 52 -0.20 -7.72 14.35
N ASN A 53 0.58 -8.09 13.34
CA ASN A 53 1.85 -7.43 13.04
C ASN A 53 1.70 -5.99 12.53
N ALA A 54 0.48 -5.57 12.14
CA ALA A 54 0.22 -4.19 11.77
C ALA A 54 0.26 -3.21 12.95
N TYR A 55 0.04 -3.69 14.18
CA TYR A 55 -0.02 -2.87 15.39
C TYR A 55 1.35 -2.69 16.06
N SER A 56 1.53 -1.60 16.80
CA SER A 56 2.76 -1.29 17.55
C SER A 56 3.05 -2.36 18.60
N SER A 57 4.31 -2.54 18.97
CA SER A 57 4.70 -3.53 19.98
C SER A 57 3.96 -3.29 21.31
N ARG A 58 3.77 -2.01 21.68
CA ARG A 58 2.99 -1.62 22.85
C ARG A 58 1.55 -2.13 22.81
N ILE A 59 0.89 -2.07 21.65
CA ILE A 59 -0.48 -2.58 21.50
C ILE A 59 -0.50 -4.10 21.46
N GLN A 60 0.48 -4.71 20.79
CA GLN A 60 0.60 -6.17 20.73
C GLN A 60 0.73 -6.81 22.12
N ASP A 61 1.42 -6.12 23.03
CA ASP A 61 1.67 -6.55 24.40
C ASP A 61 0.62 -6.02 25.40
N ASP A 62 -0.35 -5.22 24.95
CA ASP A 62 -1.40 -4.68 25.82
C ASP A 62 -2.35 -5.81 26.23
N ALA A 63 -2.37 -6.13 27.52
CA ALA A 63 -3.27 -7.14 28.08
C ALA A 63 -4.76 -6.83 27.84
N ALA A 64 -5.11 -5.56 27.62
CA ALA A 64 -6.46 -5.14 27.29
C ALA A 64 -6.88 -5.49 25.85
N GLN A 65 -5.94 -5.79 24.93
CA GLN A 65 -6.30 -6.16 23.55
C GLN A 65 -7.03 -7.50 23.47
N GLY A 66 -6.87 -8.37 24.46
CA GLY A 66 -7.60 -9.63 24.52
C GLY A 66 -7.23 -10.57 23.38
N ASP A 67 -8.25 -11.17 22.74
CA ASP A 67 -8.09 -12.22 21.73
C ASP A 67 -7.96 -11.63 20.31
N TRP A 68 -6.75 -11.72 19.75
CA TRP A 68 -6.45 -11.27 18.39
C TRP A 68 -7.33 -11.89 17.31
N SER A 69 -7.75 -13.15 17.47
CA SER A 69 -8.63 -13.82 16.51
C SER A 69 -10.03 -13.21 16.53
N LYS A 70 -10.52 -12.88 17.74
CA LYS A 70 -11.77 -12.17 17.92
C LYS A 70 -11.70 -10.76 17.32
N ASN A 71 -10.61 -10.04 17.56
CA ASN A 71 -10.41 -8.69 17.03
C ASN A 71 -10.37 -8.69 15.49
N LEU A 72 -9.73 -9.69 14.89
CA LEU A 72 -9.75 -9.89 13.43
C LEU A 72 -11.17 -10.16 12.91
N ALA A 73 -11.93 -11.03 13.58
CA ALA A 73 -13.31 -11.32 13.19
C ALA A 73 -14.22 -10.08 13.31
N GLU A 74 -14.02 -9.27 14.35
CA GLU A 74 -14.71 -7.99 14.52
C GLU A 74 -14.30 -6.99 13.43
N ALA A 75 -13.00 -6.87 13.11
CA ALA A 75 -12.52 -6.04 12.02
C ALA A 75 -13.13 -6.46 10.66
N HIS A 76 -13.15 -7.77 10.37
CA HIS A 76 -13.79 -8.33 9.18
C HIS A 76 -15.28 -7.94 9.10
N SER A 77 -16.03 -8.18 10.18
CA SER A 77 -17.45 -7.85 10.27
C SER A 77 -17.70 -6.34 10.08
N ASN A 78 -16.91 -5.50 10.76
CA ASN A 78 -17.05 -4.06 10.72
C ASN A 78 -16.74 -3.49 9.34
N LEU A 79 -15.62 -3.92 8.72
CA LEU A 79 -15.23 -3.45 7.39
C LEU A 79 -16.19 -3.95 6.30
N THR A 80 -16.70 -5.18 6.41
CA THR A 80 -17.74 -5.69 5.51
C THR A 80 -19.02 -4.87 5.62
N ARG A 81 -19.44 -4.53 6.84
CA ARG A 81 -20.62 -3.68 7.06
C ARG A 81 -20.43 -2.25 6.54
N MET A 82 -19.23 -1.69 6.66
CA MET A 82 -18.94 -0.31 6.23
C MET A 82 -18.74 -0.20 4.71
N PHE A 83 -18.03 -1.15 4.12
CA PHE A 83 -17.51 -1.02 2.76
C PHE A 83 -17.93 -2.15 1.81
N GLY A 84 -18.69 -3.15 2.29
CA GLY A 84 -19.13 -4.30 1.51
C GLY A 84 -17.97 -5.18 1.07
N ASP A 85 -18.07 -5.74 -0.14
CA ASP A 85 -16.96 -6.40 -0.82
C ASP A 85 -16.00 -5.37 -1.42
N TYR A 86 -15.25 -4.70 -0.55
CA TYR A 86 -14.32 -3.65 -0.95
C TYR A 86 -13.09 -4.21 -1.68
N ARG A 87 -12.50 -3.37 -2.53
CA ARG A 87 -11.16 -3.59 -3.08
C ARG A 87 -10.19 -2.63 -2.41
N LEU A 88 -8.95 -3.05 -2.19
CA LEU A 88 -7.92 -2.18 -1.61
C LEU A 88 -7.67 -0.91 -2.44
N ALA A 89 -7.88 -1.00 -3.76
CA ALA A 89 -7.79 0.14 -4.68
C ALA A 89 -8.88 1.21 -4.49
N ASP A 90 -9.97 0.89 -3.78
CA ASP A 90 -11.03 1.85 -3.50
C ASP A 90 -10.67 2.78 -2.32
N PHE A 91 -9.57 2.50 -1.62
CA PHE A 91 -9.09 3.30 -0.49
C PHE A 91 -8.02 4.29 -0.91
N GLY A 92 -8.16 5.52 -0.41
CA GLY A 92 -7.14 6.56 -0.47
C GLY A 92 -6.60 6.87 0.93
N PHE A 93 -5.34 7.27 1.00
CA PHE A 93 -4.64 7.51 2.27
C PHE A 93 -3.94 8.87 2.23
N ALA A 94 -4.00 9.61 3.35
CA ALA A 94 -3.25 10.84 3.53
C ALA A 94 -2.55 10.83 4.89
N PHE A 95 -1.26 11.18 4.90
CA PHE A 95 -0.47 11.21 6.13
C PHE A 95 -0.29 12.65 6.61
N ALA A 96 -0.46 12.86 7.92
CA ALA A 96 -0.13 14.09 8.61
C ALA A 96 0.73 13.76 9.83
N GLY A 97 1.97 14.24 9.85
CA GLY A 97 2.92 13.96 10.91
C GLY A 97 4.36 14.25 10.51
N ASP A 98 5.28 13.68 11.27
CA ASP A 98 6.72 13.79 11.07
C ASP A 98 7.33 12.44 10.64
N SER A 99 8.66 12.30 10.75
CA SER A 99 9.38 11.09 10.38
C SER A 99 9.26 9.93 11.38
N GLU A 100 8.70 10.18 12.56
CA GLU A 100 8.59 9.22 13.66
C GLU A 100 7.14 8.84 13.97
N ARG A 101 6.20 9.79 13.87
CA ARG A 101 4.80 9.59 14.23
C ARG A 101 3.86 10.46 13.41
N GLY A 102 2.60 10.08 13.38
CA GLY A 102 1.55 10.91 12.79
C GLY A 102 0.21 10.21 12.78
N ARG A 103 -0.67 10.67 11.89
CA ARG A 103 -1.96 10.04 11.63
C ARG A 103 -2.12 9.78 10.15
N VAL A 104 -2.73 8.64 9.83
CA VAL A 104 -3.10 8.26 8.47
C VAL A 104 -4.62 8.37 8.34
N ALA A 105 -5.07 9.33 7.57
CA ALA A 105 -6.47 9.46 7.18
C ALA A 105 -6.81 8.49 6.06
N LEU A 106 -7.89 7.72 6.26
CA LEU A 106 -8.46 6.79 5.30
C LEU A 106 -9.68 7.41 4.64
N SER A 107 -9.74 7.29 3.32
CA SER A 107 -10.89 7.62 2.49
C SER A 107 -11.32 6.39 1.71
N TYR A 108 -12.62 6.24 1.47
CA TYR A 108 -13.19 5.17 0.66
C TYR A 108 -13.97 5.80 -0.48
N LYS A 109 -13.61 5.47 -1.73
CA LYS A 109 -14.20 6.06 -2.96
C LYS A 109 -14.20 7.60 -2.92
N GLY A 110 -13.11 8.18 -2.44
CA GLY A 110 -12.91 9.63 -2.31
C GLY A 110 -13.62 10.29 -1.14
N GLN A 111 -14.39 9.55 -0.32
CA GLN A 111 -15.05 10.08 0.86
C GLN A 111 -14.22 9.81 2.12
N PRO A 112 -13.84 10.83 2.91
CA PRO A 112 -13.15 10.64 4.19
C PRO A 112 -13.94 9.74 5.13
N GLN A 113 -13.26 8.87 5.87
CA GLN A 113 -13.88 7.94 6.81
C GLN A 113 -13.42 8.21 8.25
N PHE A 114 -12.17 7.88 8.54
CA PHE A 114 -11.54 8.04 9.85
C PHE A 114 -10.03 8.12 9.65
N ASP A 115 -9.31 8.48 10.70
CA ASP A 115 -7.86 8.49 10.71
C ASP A 115 -7.32 7.78 11.95
N LEU A 116 -6.17 7.15 11.81
CA LEU A 116 -5.55 6.35 12.88
C LEU A 116 -4.13 6.83 13.14
N ALA A 117 -3.75 6.84 14.42
CA ALA A 117 -2.38 7.10 14.84
C ALA A 117 -1.43 6.01 14.30
N VAL A 118 -0.26 6.45 13.83
CA VAL A 118 0.83 5.58 13.41
C VAL A 118 2.15 6.04 14.02
N ILE A 119 3.02 5.07 14.30
CA ILE A 119 4.36 5.28 14.83
C ILE A 119 5.36 4.47 14.01
N ARG A 120 6.60 4.96 13.92
CA ARG A 120 7.70 4.25 13.29
C ARG A 120 8.45 3.40 14.32
N GLU A 121 8.45 2.09 14.12
CA GLU A 121 9.09 1.09 15.00
C GLU A 121 9.80 0.04 14.12
N ASP A 122 11.01 -0.36 14.52
CA ASP A 122 11.81 -1.40 13.83
C ASP A 122 11.95 -1.19 12.31
N GLY A 123 12.04 0.07 11.89
CA GLY A 123 12.19 0.46 10.49
C GLY A 123 10.89 0.48 9.68
N GLY A 124 9.76 0.04 10.25
CA GLY A 124 8.43 0.06 9.64
C GLY A 124 7.46 1.01 10.33
N TRP A 125 6.29 1.24 9.72
CA TRP A 125 5.19 1.96 10.35
C TRP A 125 4.20 0.97 10.97
N LYS A 126 3.68 1.32 12.14
CA LYS A 126 2.73 0.52 12.92
C LYS A 126 1.53 1.37 13.33
N LEU A 127 0.35 0.76 13.43
CA LEU A 127 -0.81 1.39 14.06
C LEU A 127 -0.53 1.55 15.56
N ASP A 128 -0.77 2.74 16.08
CA ASP A 128 -0.60 3.07 17.50
C ASP A 128 -1.86 3.75 18.07
N GLU A 129 -3.03 3.29 17.64
CA GLU A 129 -4.33 3.76 18.11
C GLU A 129 -4.82 2.86 19.27
N ARG A 130 -5.34 3.50 20.33
CA ARG A 130 -5.85 2.80 21.52
C ARG A 130 -7.35 2.56 21.44
#